data_AF-A0A8T7LUH2-F1
#
_entry.id   AF-A0A8T7LUH2-F1
#
_cell.length_a   1.000
_cell.length_b   1.000
_cell.length_c   1.000
_cell.angle_alpha   90.00
_cell.angle_beta   90.00
_cell.angle_gamma   90.00
#
_symmetry.space_group_name_H-M   'P 1'
#
loop_
_entity.id
_entity.type
_entity.pdbx_description
1 polymer ?
#
loop_
_entity_poly.entity_id
_entity_poly.type
_entity_poly.pdbx_seq_one_letter_code
_entity_poly.pdbx_strand_id
1 'polypeptide(L)'
;MTDHPHTTCEELLGSLSAYIDGDLDPQLCQELEKHLAECDNCRIVLNTTKRTIDLVQTPLEKPDLPEDVRERLFKRLNLDHYLTPKPK
;
A
#
# COMPACT_ATOMS: atom_id res chain seq x y z
N MET A 1 0.91 1.89 -24.76
CA MET A 1 0.59 0.46 -24.66
C MET A 1 1.90 -0.29 -24.75
N THR A 2 2.53 -0.51 -23.60
CA THR A 2 3.86 -1.15 -23.51
C THR A 2 3.69 -2.66 -23.62
N ASP A 3 3.93 -3.15 -24.83
CA ASP A 3 3.94 -4.55 -25.22
C ASP A 3 5.22 -5.21 -24.66
N HIS A 4 5.06 -6.00 -23.60
CA HIS A 4 6.13 -6.79 -22.97
C HIS A 4 5.56 -8.18 -22.66
N PRO A 5 6.38 -9.24 -22.63
CA PRO A 5 5.89 -10.61 -22.56
C PRO A 5 5.07 -10.86 -21.28
N HIS A 6 3.76 -11.07 -21.47
CA HIS A 6 2.75 -11.28 -20.43
C HIS A 6 3.04 -12.44 -19.47
N THR A 7 3.94 -13.36 -19.85
CA THR A 7 4.36 -14.51 -19.03
C THR A 7 4.93 -14.08 -17.68
N THR A 8 5.71 -12.98 -17.66
CA THR A 8 6.24 -12.43 -16.39
C THR A 8 5.15 -11.79 -15.52
N CYS A 9 4.09 -11.23 -16.12
CA CYS A 9 2.96 -10.70 -15.35
C CYS A 9 2.19 -11.82 -14.65
N GLU A 10 1.96 -12.95 -15.31
CA GLU A 10 1.22 -14.09 -14.75
C GLU A 10 1.95 -14.74 -13.57
N GLU A 11 3.26 -14.89 -13.67
CA GLU A 11 4.10 -15.41 -12.58
C GLU A 11 4.09 -14.46 -11.36
N LEU A 12 4.12 -13.15 -11.61
CA LEU A 12 4.15 -12.13 -10.56
C LEU A 12 2.78 -11.92 -9.90
N LEU A 13 1.66 -12.17 -10.61
CA LEU A 13 0.31 -12.13 -10.03
C LEU A 13 0.18 -13.06 -8.82
N GLY A 14 0.77 -14.26 -8.88
CA GLY A 14 0.79 -15.21 -7.76
C GLY A 14 1.57 -14.72 -6.54
N SER A 15 2.51 -13.77 -6.74
CA SER A 15 3.37 -13.22 -5.69
C SER A 15 2.81 -11.93 -5.07
N LEU A 16 1.79 -11.31 -5.68
CA LEU A 16 1.25 -10.02 -5.23
C LEU A 16 0.65 -10.07 -3.82
N SER A 17 -0.04 -11.14 -3.45
CA SER A 17 -0.64 -11.24 -2.10
C SER A 17 0.45 -11.23 -1.03
N ALA A 18 1.46 -12.10 -1.15
CA ALA A 18 2.60 -12.13 -0.23
C ALA A 18 3.37 -10.81 -0.21
N TYR A 19 3.48 -10.11 -1.35
CA TYR A 19 4.06 -8.76 -1.40
C TYR A 19 3.24 -7.73 -0.62
N ILE A 20 1.91 -7.75 -0.77
CA ILE A 20 1.01 -6.83 -0.05
C ILE A 20 1.06 -7.08 1.45
N ASP A 21 1.12 -8.34 1.86
CA ASP A 21 1.18 -8.76 3.27
C ASP A 21 2.57 -8.54 3.89
N GLY A 22 3.60 -8.30 3.07
CA GLY A 22 4.98 -8.11 3.53
C GLY A 22 5.75 -9.40 3.81
N ASP A 23 5.21 -10.54 3.41
CA ASP A 23 5.76 -11.89 3.63
C ASP A 23 6.53 -12.44 2.42
N LEU A 24 6.68 -11.65 1.35
CA LEU A 24 7.43 -12.04 0.16
C LEU A 24 8.94 -12.07 0.43
N ASP A 25 9.61 -13.09 -0.11
CA ASP A 25 11.06 -13.19 -0.05
C ASP A 25 11.75 -11.90 -0.59
N PRO A 26 12.79 -11.37 0.06
CA PRO A 26 13.42 -10.11 -0.32
C PRO A 26 13.96 -10.07 -1.75
N GLN A 27 14.44 -11.20 -2.29
CA GLN A 27 14.96 -11.26 -3.65
C GLN A 27 13.82 -11.13 -4.66
N LEU A 28 12.73 -11.87 -4.43
CA LEU A 28 11.54 -11.83 -5.28
C LEU A 28 10.81 -10.48 -5.17
N CYS A 29 10.86 -9.84 -3.99
CA CYS A 29 10.35 -8.50 -3.78
C CYS A 29 11.04 -7.47 -4.70
N GLN A 30 12.37 -7.51 -4.81
CA GLN A 30 13.10 -6.62 -5.72
C GLN A 30 12.79 -6.88 -7.19
N GLU A 31 12.59 -8.14 -7.59
CA GLU A 31 12.22 -8.49 -8.97
C GLU A 31 10.82 -7.97 -9.31
N LEU A 32 9.87 -8.15 -8.40
CA LEU A 32 8.51 -7.62 -8.52
C LEU A 32 8.52 -6.08 -8.58
N GLU A 33 9.28 -5.40 -7.73
CA GLU A 33 9.41 -3.93 -7.75
C GLU A 33 9.96 -3.41 -9.08
N LYS A 34 10.98 -4.08 -9.65
CA LYS A 34 11.51 -3.74 -10.98
C LYS A 34 10.45 -3.88 -12.05
N HIS A 35 9.68 -4.97 -12.04
CA HIS A 35 8.58 -5.15 -12.98
C HIS A 35 7.50 -4.08 -12.81
N LEU A 36 7.10 -3.78 -11.57
CA LEU A 36 6.13 -2.73 -11.26
C LEU A 36 6.62 -1.34 -11.67
N ALA A 37 7.92 -1.12 -11.84
CA ALA A 37 8.48 0.13 -12.37
C ALA A 37 8.27 0.29 -13.89
N GLU A 38 8.10 -0.81 -14.62
CA GLU A 38 8.01 -0.80 -16.09
C GLU A 38 6.61 -1.16 -16.62
N CYS A 39 5.78 -1.84 -15.82
CA CYS A 39 4.47 -2.35 -16.22
C CYS A 39 3.28 -1.61 -15.59
N ASP A 40 2.56 -0.82 -16.41
CA ASP A 40 1.33 -0.14 -15.99
C ASP A 40 0.20 -1.10 -15.60
N ASN A 41 0.05 -2.22 -16.31
CA ASN A 41 -1.02 -3.18 -16.05
C ASN A 41 -0.89 -3.79 -14.66
N CYS A 42 0.31 -4.23 -14.27
CA CYS A 42 0.56 -4.80 -12.95
C CYS A 42 0.47 -3.75 -11.84
N ARG A 43 0.85 -2.49 -12.11
CA ARG A 43 0.57 -1.38 -11.19
C ARG A 43 -0.93 -1.20 -10.95
N ILE A 44 -1.74 -1.25 -12.01
CA ILE A 44 -3.20 -1.16 -11.88
C ILE A 44 -3.72 -2.32 -11.03
N VAL A 45 -3.31 -3.56 -11.30
CA VAL A 45 -3.75 -4.73 -10.53
C VAL A 45 -3.35 -4.64 -9.06
N LEU A 46 -2.10 -4.25 -8.76
CA LEU A 46 -1.65 -4.04 -7.38
C LEU A 46 -2.51 -2.99 -6.66
N ASN A 47 -2.74 -1.85 -7.31
CA ASN A 47 -3.51 -0.75 -6.73
C ASN A 47 -4.98 -1.13 -6.49
N THR A 48 -5.63 -1.81 -7.44
CA THR A 48 -7.02 -2.25 -7.29
C THR A 48 -7.14 -3.34 -6.22
N THR A 49 -6.16 -4.22 -6.11
CA THR A 49 -6.12 -5.26 -5.07
C THR A 49 -5.98 -4.63 -3.69
N LYS A 50 -5.02 -3.73 -3.48
CA LYS A 50 -4.87 -2.97 -2.23
C LYS A 50 -6.15 -2.22 -1.86
N ARG A 51 -6.76 -1.54 -2.84
CA ARG A 51 -8.03 -0.83 -2.62
C ARG A 51 -9.17 -1.77 -2.20
N THR A 52 -9.23 -2.96 -2.78
CA THR A 52 -10.23 -3.96 -2.42
C THR A 52 -10.02 -4.44 -0.99
N ILE A 53 -8.77 -4.69 -0.59
CA ILE A 53 -8.40 -5.04 0.79
C ILE A 53 -8.82 -3.93 1.74
N ASP A 54 -8.49 -2.67 1.46
CA ASP A 54 -8.89 -1.52 2.28
C ASP A 54 -10.42 -1.44 2.45
N LEU A 55 -11.18 -1.65 1.37
CA LEU A 55 -12.65 -1.60 1.40
C LEU A 55 -13.24 -2.71 2.27
N VAL A 56 -12.66 -3.91 2.25
CA VAL A 56 -13.12 -5.06 3.06
C VAL A 56 -12.67 -4.92 4.51
N GLN A 57 -11.47 -4.39 4.75
CA GLN A 57 -10.91 -4.23 6.08
C GLN A 57 -11.41 -2.98 6.82
N THR A 58 -12.04 -2.04 6.11
CA THR A 58 -12.60 -0.83 6.74
C THR A 58 -13.69 -1.23 7.75
N PRO A 59 -13.47 -1.02 9.06
CA PRO A 59 -14.47 -1.34 10.06
C PRO A 59 -15.69 -0.44 9.90
N LEU A 60 -16.89 -0.99 10.11
CA LEU A 60 -18.14 -0.21 10.16
C LEU A 60 -18.09 0.85 11.29
N GLU A 61 -17.37 0.53 12.37
CA GLU A 61 -17.09 1.44 13.48
C GLU A 61 -15.58 1.68 13.54
N LYS A 62 -15.14 2.89 13.20
CA LYS A 62 -13.75 3.30 13.40
C LYS A 62 -13.55 3.54 14.90
N PRO A 63 -12.70 2.78 15.60
CA PRO A 63 -12.38 3.13 16.98
C PRO A 63 -11.75 4.52 16.98
N ASP A 64 -12.26 5.41 17.83
CA ASP A 64 -11.69 6.74 17.99
C ASP A 64 -10.25 6.60 18.48
N LEU A 65 -9.29 7.06 17.66
CA LEU A 65 -7.88 7.13 18.05
C LEU A 65 -7.75 8.16 19.18
N PRO A 66 -7.22 7.79 20.36
CA PRO A 66 -7.00 8.76 21.44
C PRO A 66 -6.11 9.92 20.98
N GLU A 67 -6.52 11.14 21.28
CA GLU A 67 -5.83 12.35 20.83
C GLU A 67 -4.38 12.41 21.34
N ASP A 68 -4.13 11.92 22.55
CA ASP A 68 -2.78 11.88 23.14
C ASP A 68 -1.82 10.98 22.33
N VAL A 69 -2.33 9.85 21.80
CA VAL A 69 -1.56 8.95 20.94
C VAL A 69 -1.26 9.65 19.61
N ARG A 70 -2.25 10.34 19.01
CA ARG A 70 -2.08 11.13 17.78
C ARG A 70 -1.02 12.21 17.96
N GLU A 71 -1.13 13.02 19.00
CA GLU A 71 -0.19 14.10 19.28
C GLU A 71 1.24 13.60 19.48
N ARG A 72 1.42 12.54 20.28
CA ARG A 72 2.74 11.96 20.55
C ARG A 72 3.38 11.42 19.29
N LEU A 73 2.61 10.74 18.43
CA LEU A 73 3.10 10.23 17.15
C LEU A 73 3.54 11.37 16.24
N PHE A 74 2.70 12.39 16.08
CA PHE A 74 2.97 13.50 15.16
C PHE A 74 4.19 14.32 15.61
N LYS A 75 4.33 14.58 16.92
CA LYS A 75 5.55 15.19 17.50
C LYS A 75 6.81 14.38 17.20
N ARG A 76 6.75 13.06 17.34
CA ARG A 76 7.91 12.17 17.07
C ARG A 76 8.31 12.11 15.61
N LEU A 77 7.35 12.27 14.71
CA LEU A 77 7.57 12.33 13.27
C LEU A 77 7.88 13.75 12.76
N ASN A 78 7.96 14.76 13.65
CA ASN A 78 8.10 16.18 13.31
C ASN A 78 6.97 16.70 12.38
N LEU A 79 5.75 16.20 12.58
CA LEU A 79 4.53 16.52 11.82
C LEU A 79 3.61 17.46 12.58
N ASP A 80 4.14 18.28 13.50
CA ASP A 80 3.38 19.12 14.42
C ASP A 80 2.43 20.11 13.72
N HIS A 81 2.77 20.52 12.50
CA HIS A 81 1.95 21.41 11.68
C HIS A 81 0.61 20.80 11.25
N TYR A 82 0.45 19.46 11.32
CA TYR A 82 -0.84 18.80 11.09
C TYR A 82 -1.72 18.74 12.35
N LEU A 83 -1.21 19.12 13.53
CA LEU A 83 -1.98 19.19 14.77
C LEU A 83 -2.80 20.50 14.87
N THR A 84 -2.64 21.45 13.94
CA THR A 84 -3.44 22.67 13.94
C THR A 84 -4.91 22.34 13.71
N PRO A 85 -5.83 22.80 14.57
CA PRO A 85 -7.24 22.46 14.46
C PRO A 85 -7.84 23.06 13.18
N LYS A 86 -8.67 22.27 12.49
CA LYS A 86 -9.51 22.73 11.38
C LYS A 86 -10.45 23.82 11.93
N PRO A 87 -10.52 25.03 11.34
CA PRO A 87 -11.43 26.06 11.82
C PRO A 87 -12.88 25.58 11.70
N LYS A 88 -13.67 25.92 12.73
CA LYS A 88 -15.06 25.52 12.95
C LYS A 88 -16.00 26.11 11.89
#